data_AF-A0A7V9ZMY5-F1
#
_entry.id   AF-A0A7V9ZMY5-F1
#
_cell.length_a   1.000
_cell.length_b   1.000
_cell.length_c   1.000
_cell.angle_alpha   90.00
_cell.angle_beta   90.00
_cell.angle_gamma   90.00
#
_symmetry.space_group_name_H-M   'P 1'
#
loop_
_entity.id
_entity.type
_entity.pdbx_description
1 polymer ?
#
loop_
_entity_poly.entity_id
_entity_poly.type
_entity_poly.pdbx_seq_one_letter_code
_entity_poly.pdbx_strand_id
1 'polypeptide(L)'
;GFHCRERFWAGEEAGWGAQVMENPNCKLVLFLDVDLNADEIAFDFAHHPLPESKHLGTIGLWCELHGDSILQSGMHHLEAQFMFENLTQDLATMGVGMMQPFSNFPYLMQAFTAGEIWHVDPKRIDKLLKNQKIGKEQADKFASQGALGSHMENLQRREGYKGFNQKNVSIIIKETDPRK
;
A
#
# COMPACT_ATOMS: atom_id res chain seq x y z
N GLY A 1 -22.41 -2.06 7.65
CA GLY A 1 -21.09 -2.54 7.20
C GLY A 1 -20.30 -1.38 6.66
N PHE A 2 -19.30 -1.63 5.84
CA PHE A 2 -18.60 -0.56 5.11
C PHE A 2 -19.53 0.07 4.06
N HIS A 3 -19.35 1.36 3.80
CA HIS A 3 -19.98 2.09 2.70
C HIS A 3 -18.94 2.94 1.96
N CYS A 4 -19.15 3.16 0.67
CA CYS A 4 -18.30 4.05 -0.13
C CYS A 4 -18.45 5.48 0.38
N ARG A 5 -17.35 6.09 0.82
CA ARG A 5 -17.33 7.47 1.31
C ARG A 5 -16.95 8.43 0.20
N GLU A 6 -15.80 8.17 -0.43
CA GLU A 6 -15.23 9.02 -1.45
C GLU A 6 -14.21 8.26 -2.30
N ARG A 7 -13.85 8.86 -3.43
CA ARG A 7 -12.66 8.48 -4.18
C ARG A 7 -11.51 9.40 -3.78
N PHE A 8 -10.35 8.82 -3.54
CA PHE A 8 -9.12 9.54 -3.24
C PHE A 8 -8.18 9.49 -4.45
N TRP A 9 -7.49 10.60 -4.68
CA TRP A 9 -6.53 10.74 -5.76
C TRP A 9 -5.30 11.50 -5.27
N ALA A 10 -4.12 10.95 -5.58
CA ALA A 10 -2.84 11.43 -5.05
C ALA A 10 -2.07 12.39 -5.99
N GLY A 11 -2.63 12.72 -7.16
CA GLY A 11 -1.98 13.57 -8.17
C GLY A 11 -1.80 12.86 -9.52
N GLU A 12 -1.64 13.60 -10.62
CA GLU A 12 -1.52 13.03 -11.98
C GLU A 12 -0.27 12.16 -12.10
N GLU A 13 0.78 12.50 -11.38
CA GLU A 13 2.08 11.81 -11.38
C GLU A 13 2.15 10.64 -10.38
N ALA A 14 1.07 10.39 -9.63
CA ALA A 14 1.06 9.35 -8.60
C ALA A 14 1.01 7.94 -9.21
N GLY A 15 0.19 7.77 -10.26
CA GLY A 15 -0.05 6.47 -10.90
C GLY A 15 -0.98 5.53 -10.12
N TRP A 16 -1.66 6.05 -9.10
CA TRP A 16 -2.60 5.30 -8.26
C TRP A 16 -3.66 6.23 -7.64
N GLY A 17 -4.74 5.62 -7.16
CA GLY A 17 -5.76 6.26 -6.32
C GLY A 17 -6.39 5.24 -5.38
N ALA A 18 -7.42 5.63 -4.64
CA ALA A 18 -8.09 4.71 -3.72
C ALA A 18 -9.60 4.93 -3.70
N GLN A 19 -10.36 3.83 -3.60
CA GLN A 19 -11.73 3.89 -3.11
C GLN A 19 -11.71 3.88 -1.58
N VAL A 20 -12.24 4.93 -0.96
CA VAL A 20 -12.27 5.03 0.50
C VAL A 20 -13.59 4.49 1.00
N MET A 21 -13.51 3.43 1.80
CA MET A 21 -14.66 2.79 2.43
C MET A 21 -14.66 3.06 3.93
N GLU A 22 -15.81 3.35 4.53
CA GLU A 22 -15.91 3.64 5.96
C GLU A 22 -16.96 2.78 6.65
N ASN A 23 -16.65 2.33 7.87
CA ASN A 23 -17.60 1.78 8.82
C ASN A 23 -17.55 2.61 10.11
N PRO A 24 -18.46 3.59 10.29
CA PRO A 24 -18.39 4.55 11.38
C PRO A 24 -18.68 3.91 12.75
N ASN A 25 -19.47 2.84 12.78
CA ASN A 25 -19.78 2.11 14.01
C ASN A 25 -18.54 1.39 14.55
N CYS A 26 -17.72 0.84 13.66
CA CYS A 26 -16.46 0.17 14.01
C CYS A 26 -15.27 1.14 14.06
N LYS A 27 -15.44 2.38 13.59
CA LYS A 27 -14.37 3.39 13.44
C LYS A 27 -13.20 2.88 12.57
N LEU A 28 -13.55 2.19 11.48
CA LEU A 28 -12.59 1.68 10.50
C LEU A 28 -12.76 2.39 9.18
N VAL A 29 -11.63 2.75 8.56
CA VAL A 29 -11.53 3.28 7.20
C VAL A 29 -10.64 2.34 6.41
N LEU A 30 -11.04 2.01 5.19
CA LEU A 30 -10.24 1.23 4.25
C LEU A 30 -9.88 2.14 3.09
N PHE A 31 -8.61 2.14 2.73
CA PHE A 31 -8.11 2.64 1.46
C PHE A 31 -7.97 1.42 0.55
N LEU A 32 -8.87 1.31 -0.42
CA LEU A 32 -8.82 0.27 -1.45
C LEU A 32 -8.07 0.84 -2.64
N ASP A 33 -6.74 0.74 -2.56
CA ASP A 33 -5.86 1.32 -3.55
C ASP A 33 -6.01 0.62 -4.91
N VAL A 34 -5.80 1.37 -5.98
CA VAL A 34 -5.88 0.89 -7.37
C VAL A 34 -4.84 1.62 -8.22
N ASP A 35 -4.17 0.90 -9.13
CA ASP A 35 -3.33 1.53 -10.15
C ASP A 35 -4.22 2.37 -11.08
N LEU A 36 -3.80 3.60 -11.38
CA LEU A 36 -4.56 4.51 -12.26
C LEU A 36 -3.64 5.14 -13.30
N ASN A 37 -4.11 5.13 -14.55
CA ASN A 37 -3.56 5.98 -15.60
C ASN A 37 -4.09 7.42 -15.48
N ALA A 38 -3.38 8.38 -16.09
CA ALA A 38 -3.73 9.79 -15.98
C ALA A 38 -5.14 10.11 -16.53
N ASP A 39 -5.57 9.43 -17.58
CA ASP A 39 -6.90 9.60 -18.19
C ASP A 39 -8.02 8.93 -17.38
N GLU A 40 -7.70 7.97 -16.51
CA GLU A 40 -8.67 7.26 -15.67
C GLU A 40 -9.08 8.06 -14.42
N ILE A 41 -8.34 9.13 -14.08
CA ILE A 41 -8.62 10.00 -12.93
C ILE A 41 -10.01 10.66 -13.02
N ALA A 42 -10.45 10.97 -14.24
CA ALA A 42 -11.76 11.58 -14.47
C ALA A 42 -12.91 10.57 -14.34
N PHE A 43 -12.61 9.28 -14.31
CA PHE A 43 -13.60 8.21 -14.26
C PHE A 43 -14.04 7.91 -12.82
N ASP A 44 -15.28 7.47 -12.65
CA ASP A 44 -15.80 7.01 -11.36
C ASP A 44 -15.45 5.55 -11.11
N PHE A 45 -14.16 5.30 -10.91
CA PHE A 45 -13.60 3.96 -10.66
C PHE A 45 -14.10 3.34 -9.34
N ALA A 46 -14.71 4.13 -8.46
CA ALA A 46 -15.30 3.64 -7.21
C ALA A 46 -16.61 2.89 -7.44
N HIS A 47 -17.33 3.18 -8.52
CA HIS A 47 -18.63 2.56 -8.82
C HIS A 47 -18.65 1.80 -10.15
N HIS A 48 -17.65 2.04 -11.01
CA HIS A 48 -17.56 1.43 -12.32
C HIS A 48 -16.19 0.78 -12.52
N PRO A 49 -16.14 -0.44 -13.08
CA PRO A 49 -14.87 -1.12 -13.31
C PRO A 49 -14.03 -0.39 -14.36
N LEU A 50 -12.72 -0.32 -14.12
CA LEU A 50 -11.76 0.10 -15.12
C LEU A 50 -11.41 -1.07 -16.07
N PRO A 51 -11.03 -0.78 -17.32
CA PRO A 51 -10.45 -1.79 -18.20
C PRO A 51 -9.20 -2.42 -17.57
N GLU A 52 -8.90 -3.67 -17.94
CA GLU A 52 -7.68 -4.32 -17.46
C GLU A 52 -6.44 -3.60 -18.02
N SER A 53 -5.55 -3.15 -17.14
CA SER A 53 -4.29 -2.53 -17.55
C SER A 53 -3.31 -3.56 -18.11
N LYS A 54 -2.57 -3.17 -19.16
CA LYS A 54 -1.45 -3.99 -19.69
C LYS A 54 -0.24 -4.01 -18.76
N HIS A 55 -0.09 -2.97 -17.93
CA HIS A 55 1.05 -2.78 -17.04
C HIS A 55 0.59 -2.71 -15.60
N LEU A 56 1.37 -3.29 -14.70
CA LEU A 56 1.11 -3.22 -13.26
C LEU A 56 1.97 -2.12 -12.64
N GLY A 57 1.30 -1.21 -11.93
CA GLY A 57 1.94 -0.33 -10.98
C GLY A 57 2.25 -1.09 -9.69
N THR A 58 2.52 -0.35 -8.63
CA THR A 58 2.86 -0.93 -7.34
C THR A 58 1.69 -1.72 -6.75
N ILE A 59 0.46 -1.19 -6.88
CA ILE A 59 -0.74 -1.77 -6.27
C ILE A 59 -1.13 -3.05 -7.01
N GLY A 60 -1.23 -2.99 -8.35
CA GLY A 60 -1.64 -4.14 -9.14
C GLY A 60 -0.64 -5.29 -9.05
N LEU A 61 0.67 -4.97 -8.96
CA LEU A 61 1.70 -5.99 -8.77
C LEU A 61 1.59 -6.64 -7.39
N TRP A 62 1.34 -5.85 -6.35
CA TRP A 62 1.05 -6.37 -5.01
C TRP A 62 -0.12 -7.38 -5.05
N CYS A 63 -1.26 -6.98 -5.63
CA CYS A 63 -2.45 -7.83 -5.71
C CYS A 63 -2.19 -9.15 -6.48
N GLU A 64 -1.41 -9.09 -7.55
CA GLU A 64 -1.09 -10.31 -8.31
C GLU A 64 -0.12 -11.24 -7.57
N LEU A 65 0.85 -10.71 -6.82
CA LEU A 65 1.82 -11.51 -6.05
C LEU A 65 1.24 -12.08 -4.76
N HIS A 66 0.46 -11.29 -4.03
CA HIS A 66 0.00 -11.63 -2.67
C HIS A 66 -1.49 -11.95 -2.59
N GLY A 67 -2.28 -11.45 -3.55
CA GLY A 67 -3.74 -11.45 -3.50
C GLY A 67 -4.29 -10.09 -3.10
N ASP A 68 -5.60 -9.90 -3.25
CA ASP A 68 -6.34 -8.68 -2.94
C ASP A 68 -7.22 -8.80 -1.68
N SER A 69 -7.37 -10.03 -1.16
CA SER A 69 -8.19 -10.30 0.02
C SER A 69 -7.46 -9.97 1.32
N ILE A 70 -8.13 -9.21 2.20
CA ILE A 70 -7.69 -8.96 3.58
C ILE A 70 -7.52 -10.27 4.37
N LEU A 71 -8.31 -11.30 4.08
CA LEU A 71 -8.23 -12.60 4.75
C LEU A 71 -7.07 -13.47 4.24
N GLN A 72 -6.42 -13.03 3.17
CA GLN A 72 -5.17 -13.59 2.66
C GLN A 72 -4.07 -12.56 2.89
N SER A 73 -3.20 -12.35 1.91
CA SER A 73 -2.05 -11.43 2.00
C SER A 73 -2.30 -10.09 1.31
N GLY A 74 -3.57 -9.71 1.11
CA GLY A 74 -3.92 -8.51 0.34
C GLY A 74 -3.82 -7.19 1.10
N MET A 75 -3.76 -7.21 2.43
CA MET A 75 -3.58 -5.98 3.21
C MET A 75 -2.15 -5.44 3.06
N HIS A 76 -1.95 -4.39 2.27
CA HIS A 76 -0.63 -3.77 2.11
C HIS A 76 -0.06 -3.24 3.44
N HIS A 77 -0.89 -2.54 4.20
CA HIS A 77 -0.50 -2.05 5.52
C HIS A 77 -1.70 -1.87 6.44
N LEU A 78 -1.41 -1.84 7.74
CA LEU A 78 -2.34 -1.44 8.79
C LEU A 78 -1.86 -0.14 9.43
N GLU A 79 -2.64 0.92 9.33
CA GLU A 79 -2.38 2.19 10.00
C GLU A 79 -3.12 2.28 11.34
N ALA A 80 -2.41 2.69 12.38
CA ALA A 80 -3.00 3.03 13.67
C ALA A 80 -2.23 4.16 14.38
N GLN A 81 -2.89 4.79 15.35
CA GLN A 81 -2.30 5.90 16.11
C GLN A 81 -1.58 5.42 17.36
N PHE A 82 -0.33 5.86 17.52
CA PHE A 82 0.53 5.50 18.64
C PHE A 82 1.30 6.69 19.19
N MET A 83 2.00 6.47 20.30
CA MET A 83 3.13 7.32 20.69
C MET A 83 4.33 6.92 19.84
N PHE A 84 4.68 7.74 18.85
CA PHE A 84 5.57 7.37 17.74
C PHE A 84 6.90 6.75 18.22
N GLU A 85 7.60 7.46 19.12
CA GLU A 85 8.90 7.01 19.63
C GLU A 85 8.80 5.75 20.50
N ASN A 86 7.75 5.65 21.32
CA ASN A 86 7.56 4.47 22.18
C ASN A 86 7.30 3.23 21.32
N LEU A 87 6.41 3.31 20.33
CA LEU A 87 6.14 2.18 19.45
C LEU A 87 7.40 1.78 18.65
N THR A 88 8.14 2.76 18.14
CA THR A 88 9.41 2.51 17.45
C THR A 88 10.39 1.75 18.33
N GLN A 89 10.56 2.18 19.58
CA GLN A 89 11.46 1.53 20.53
C GLN A 89 10.98 0.13 20.92
N ASP A 90 9.69 -0.02 21.22
CA ASP A 90 9.09 -1.29 21.64
C ASP A 90 9.23 -2.34 20.52
N LEU A 91 8.89 -1.98 19.27
CA LEU A 91 9.03 -2.87 18.13
C LEU A 91 10.49 -3.21 17.81
N ALA A 92 11.41 -2.27 17.99
CA ALA A 92 12.84 -2.56 17.86
C ALA A 92 13.31 -3.61 18.88
N THR A 93 12.76 -3.64 20.11
CA THR A 93 13.07 -4.71 21.09
C THR A 93 12.57 -6.10 20.64
N MET A 94 11.58 -6.13 19.76
CA MET A 94 11.02 -7.35 19.15
C MET A 94 11.67 -7.69 17.80
N GLY A 95 12.69 -6.94 17.38
CA GLY A 95 13.39 -7.14 16.09
C GLY A 95 12.65 -6.55 14.88
N VAL A 96 11.60 -5.75 15.09
CA VAL A 96 10.85 -5.08 14.01
C VAL A 96 11.39 -3.65 13.84
N GLY A 97 12.09 -3.42 12.73
CA GLY A 97 12.64 -2.10 12.39
C GLY A 97 11.60 -1.13 11.84
N MET A 98 11.93 0.17 11.85
CA MET A 98 11.18 1.21 11.13
C MET A 98 11.92 1.62 9.86
N MET A 99 11.16 1.95 8.81
CA MET A 99 11.65 2.72 7.67
C MET A 99 11.88 4.18 8.08
N GLN A 100 12.56 4.94 7.22
CA GLN A 100 12.68 6.38 7.42
C GLN A 100 11.28 7.03 7.43
N PRO A 101 10.98 7.94 8.38
CA PRO A 101 9.69 8.60 8.43
C PRO A 101 9.42 9.40 7.16
N PHE A 102 8.29 9.14 6.51
CA PHE A 102 7.86 9.93 5.36
C PHE A 102 7.13 11.20 5.78
N SER A 103 6.73 11.33 7.05
CA SER A 103 6.34 12.61 7.66
C SER A 103 7.03 12.73 9.02
N ASN A 104 7.65 13.88 9.31
CA ASN A 104 8.37 14.12 10.57
C ASN A 104 8.18 15.57 11.06
N PHE A 105 6.93 15.99 11.16
CA PHE A 105 6.57 17.28 11.73
C PHE A 105 6.15 17.12 13.19
N PRO A 106 6.31 18.15 14.05
CA PRO A 106 5.90 18.07 15.46
C PRO A 106 4.43 17.66 15.67
N TYR A 107 3.56 17.96 14.69
CA TYR A 107 2.13 17.67 14.71
C TYR A 107 1.72 16.43 13.89
N LEU A 108 2.62 15.88 13.07
CA LEU A 108 2.38 14.72 12.21
C LEU A 108 3.68 13.94 12.01
N MET A 109 3.74 12.74 12.58
CA MET A 109 4.81 11.77 12.34
C MET A 109 4.23 10.51 11.74
N GLN A 110 4.87 9.99 10.70
CA GLN A 110 4.44 8.78 9.99
C GLN A 110 5.66 8.01 9.52
N ALA A 111 5.67 6.70 9.81
CA ALA A 111 6.65 5.77 9.30
C ALA A 111 6.01 4.40 9.16
N PHE A 112 6.48 3.63 8.18
CA PHE A 112 6.18 2.21 8.09
C PHE A 112 7.21 1.41 8.87
N THR A 113 6.81 0.24 9.36
CA THR A 113 7.77 -0.80 9.71
C THR A 113 8.57 -1.21 8.48
N ALA A 114 9.80 -1.67 8.68
CA ALA A 114 10.49 -2.44 7.66
C ALA A 114 9.62 -3.64 7.29
N GLY A 115 9.34 -3.81 6.00
CA GLY A 115 8.53 -4.93 5.52
C GLY A 115 9.35 -6.22 5.56
N GLU A 116 8.68 -7.32 5.90
CA GLU A 116 9.25 -8.65 5.74
C GLU A 116 9.29 -9.03 4.25
N ILE A 117 10.15 -9.97 3.90
CA ILE A 117 10.13 -10.56 2.56
C ILE A 117 9.35 -11.88 2.62
N TRP A 118 8.29 -11.97 1.83
CA TRP A 118 7.42 -13.13 1.78
C TRP A 118 7.73 -14.00 0.57
N HIS A 119 7.59 -15.32 0.75
CA HIS A 119 7.62 -16.24 -0.35
C HIS A 119 6.40 -16.03 -1.26
N VAL A 120 6.65 -15.91 -2.56
CA VAL A 120 5.58 -15.75 -3.56
C VAL A 120 5.25 -17.13 -4.14
N ASP A 121 3.94 -17.45 -4.22
CA ASP A 121 3.48 -18.69 -4.85
C ASP A 121 4.00 -18.79 -6.30
N PRO A 122 4.76 -19.84 -6.66
CA PRO A 122 5.27 -20.03 -8.02
C PRO A 122 4.19 -19.93 -9.10
N LYS A 123 2.95 -20.35 -8.82
CA LYS A 123 1.84 -20.25 -9.77
C LYS A 123 1.48 -18.81 -10.11
N ARG A 124 1.62 -17.89 -9.16
CA ARG A 124 1.38 -16.45 -9.38
C ARG A 124 2.49 -15.85 -10.24
N ILE A 125 3.74 -16.22 -9.96
CA ILE A 125 4.90 -15.80 -10.78
C ILE A 125 4.74 -16.30 -12.23
N ASP A 126 4.42 -17.59 -12.42
CA ASP A 126 4.24 -18.19 -13.73
C ASP A 126 3.09 -17.54 -14.52
N LYS A 127 1.97 -17.24 -13.85
CA LYS A 127 0.84 -16.51 -14.44
C LYS A 127 1.29 -15.13 -14.93
N LEU A 128 1.99 -14.37 -14.09
CA LEU A 128 2.48 -13.03 -14.42
C LEU A 128 3.46 -13.05 -15.60
N LEU A 129 4.40 -14.00 -15.62
CA LEU A 129 5.38 -14.15 -16.70
C LEU A 129 4.70 -14.55 -18.02
N LYS A 130 3.79 -15.53 -17.98
CA LYS A 130 3.03 -15.99 -19.16
C LYS A 130 2.18 -14.86 -19.77
N ASN A 131 1.60 -14.02 -18.92
CA ASN A 131 0.80 -12.87 -19.32
C ASN A 131 1.66 -11.63 -19.65
N GLN A 132 2.99 -11.76 -19.65
CA GLN A 132 3.94 -10.69 -19.96
C GLN A 132 3.79 -9.45 -19.06
N LYS A 133 3.25 -9.61 -17.84
CA LYS A 133 3.13 -8.54 -16.84
C LYS A 133 4.44 -8.29 -16.10
N ILE A 134 5.32 -9.29 -16.05
CA ILE A 134 6.69 -9.21 -15.53
C ILE A 134 7.68 -9.85 -16.51
N GLY A 135 8.95 -9.44 -16.43
CA GLY A 135 10.05 -10.06 -17.19
C GLY A 135 10.62 -11.31 -16.51
N LYS A 136 11.46 -12.06 -17.23
CA LYS A 136 12.13 -13.26 -16.72
C LYS A 136 13.01 -12.96 -15.49
N GLU A 137 13.74 -11.86 -15.52
CA GLU A 137 14.58 -11.43 -14.39
C GLU A 137 13.76 -11.16 -13.11
N GLN A 138 12.63 -10.45 -13.24
CA GLN A 138 11.72 -10.21 -12.11
C GLN A 138 11.13 -11.52 -11.59
N ALA A 139 10.71 -12.42 -12.48
CA ALA A 139 10.20 -13.73 -12.10
C ALA A 139 11.24 -14.54 -11.31
N ASP A 140 12.49 -14.54 -11.77
CA ASP A 140 13.60 -15.24 -11.10
C ASP A 140 13.94 -14.59 -9.73
N LYS A 141 13.89 -13.24 -9.64
CA LYS A 141 14.03 -12.52 -8.37
C LYS A 141 12.93 -12.92 -7.39
N PHE A 142 11.66 -12.86 -7.78
CA PHE A 142 10.54 -13.24 -6.90
C PHE A 142 10.59 -14.70 -6.46
N ALA A 143 10.99 -15.61 -7.35
CA ALA A 143 11.09 -17.03 -7.03
C ALA A 143 12.21 -17.33 -6.02
N SER A 144 13.34 -16.62 -6.11
CA SER A 144 14.53 -16.88 -5.28
C SER A 144 14.58 -16.05 -4.01
N GLN A 145 14.11 -14.80 -4.05
CA GLN A 145 14.22 -13.84 -2.96
C GLN A 145 12.88 -13.56 -2.28
N GLY A 146 11.75 -13.82 -2.94
CA GLY A 146 10.43 -13.40 -2.47
C GLY A 146 10.09 -11.96 -2.88
N ALA A 147 9.04 -11.41 -2.27
CA ALA A 147 8.59 -10.03 -2.49
C ALA A 147 8.28 -9.36 -1.16
N LEU A 148 8.39 -8.03 -1.11
CA LEU A 148 8.05 -7.25 0.08
C LEU A 148 6.59 -7.51 0.51
N GLY A 149 6.42 -7.82 1.79
CA GLY A 149 5.16 -8.09 2.45
C GLY A 149 4.64 -6.89 3.24
N SER A 150 3.66 -7.13 4.11
CA SER A 150 2.89 -6.05 4.72
C SER A 150 3.68 -5.22 5.72
N HIS A 151 3.20 -4.00 5.92
CA HIS A 151 3.75 -3.05 6.88
C HIS A 151 2.72 -2.70 7.95
N MET A 152 3.20 -2.23 9.10
CA MET A 152 2.37 -1.42 9.99
C MET A 152 2.79 0.04 9.84
N GLU A 153 1.81 0.94 9.72
CA GLU A 153 2.06 2.38 9.77
C GLU A 153 1.93 2.90 11.20
N ASN A 154 3.02 3.46 11.71
CA ASN A 154 3.10 4.18 12.97
C ASN A 154 2.70 5.64 12.73
N LEU A 155 1.43 5.97 12.93
CA LEU A 155 0.93 7.33 12.85
C LEU A 155 0.95 7.99 14.24
N GLN A 156 1.46 9.22 14.32
CA GLN A 156 1.18 10.12 15.42
C GLN A 156 0.63 11.45 14.90
N ARG A 157 -0.54 11.83 15.42
CA ARG A 157 -1.15 13.15 15.19
C ARG A 157 -1.20 13.93 16.50
N ARG A 158 -0.86 15.21 16.44
CA ARG A 158 -1.04 16.15 17.55
C ARG A 158 -1.78 17.39 17.08
N GLU A 159 -2.18 18.23 18.03
CA GLU A 159 -2.75 19.56 17.75
C GLU A 159 -4.01 19.56 16.88
N GLY A 160 -4.74 18.44 16.84
CA GLY A 160 -5.95 18.31 16.03
C GLY A 160 -5.72 18.24 14.53
N TYR A 161 -4.49 17.97 14.07
CA TYR A 161 -4.18 17.85 12.64
C TYR A 161 -4.91 16.65 11.99
N LYS A 162 -5.75 16.94 10.98
CA LYS A 162 -6.56 15.94 10.25
C LYS A 162 -6.13 15.73 8.80
N GLY A 163 -5.07 16.40 8.35
CA GLY A 163 -4.64 16.37 6.95
C GLY A 163 -3.83 15.12 6.58
N PHE A 164 -3.50 15.04 5.30
CA PHE A 164 -2.69 13.97 4.71
C PHE A 164 -1.72 14.60 3.71
N ASN A 165 -0.44 14.22 3.74
CA ASN A 165 0.54 14.72 2.79
C ASN A 165 0.60 13.81 1.56
N GLN A 166 -0.19 14.14 0.54
CA GLN A 166 -0.32 13.34 -0.69
C GLN A 166 1.04 13.04 -1.36
N LYS A 167 1.97 14.00 -1.36
CA LYS A 167 3.30 13.80 -1.97
C LYS A 167 4.11 12.74 -1.22
N ASN A 168 4.13 12.83 0.10
CA ASN A 168 4.90 11.88 0.92
C ASN A 168 4.32 10.46 0.83
N VAL A 169 3.01 10.35 0.64
CA VAL A 169 2.34 9.06 0.53
C VAL A 169 2.64 8.42 -0.83
N SER A 170 2.63 9.19 -1.91
CA SER A 170 3.08 8.69 -3.22
C SER A 170 4.55 8.24 -3.20
N ILE A 171 5.39 8.85 -2.36
CA ILE A 171 6.78 8.41 -2.16
C ILE A 171 6.80 7.08 -1.42
N ILE A 172 6.12 6.95 -0.26
CA ILE A 172 6.20 5.72 0.53
C ILE A 172 5.62 4.51 -0.23
N ILE A 173 4.55 4.67 -1.01
CA ILE A 173 4.01 3.60 -1.86
C ILE A 173 5.07 3.11 -2.86
N LYS A 174 5.85 4.01 -3.46
CA LYS A 174 6.95 3.62 -4.37
C LYS A 174 8.12 2.97 -3.62
N GLU A 175 8.34 3.30 -2.34
CA GLU A 175 9.34 2.67 -1.49
C GLU A 175 8.93 1.27 -1.04
N THR A 176 7.63 0.99 -0.99
CA THR A 176 7.09 -0.34 -0.69
C THR A 176 6.75 -1.16 -1.94
N ASP A 177 7.33 -0.79 -3.09
CA ASP A 177 7.11 -1.54 -4.31
C ASP A 177 7.68 -2.97 -4.20
N PRO A 178 6.89 -4.02 -4.52
CA PRO A 178 7.36 -5.40 -4.44
C PRO A 178 8.65 -5.68 -5.21
N ARG A 179 8.96 -4.88 -6.25
CA ARG A 179 10.14 -5.06 -7.11
C ARG A 179 11.44 -4.63 -6.45
N LYS A 180 11.40 -3.85 -5.36
CA LYS A 180 12.61 -3.33 -4.70
C LYS A 180 13.45 -4.42 -4.05
#